data_AF-A0A2H0UD37-F1
#
_entry.id   AF-A0A2H0UD37-F1
#
_cell.length_a   1.000
_cell.length_b   1.000
_cell.length_c   1.000
_cell.angle_alpha   90.00
_cell.angle_beta   90.00
_cell.angle_gamma   90.00
#
_symmetry.space_group_name_H-M   'P 1'
#
loop_
_entity.id
_entity.type
_entity.pdbx_description
1 polymer ?
#
loop_
_entity_poly.entity_id
_entity_poly.type
_entity_poly.pdbx_seq_one_letter_code
_entity_poly.pdbx_strand_id
1 'polypeptide(L)'
;MQTMFPIIIDVLFSLGLTWAVGSSTFAITFYMVALSDGTIDPSEKRLMHTVYHVLRIGQALLILALIGFALQPGFVVTNVYIAQWFLIGVVVLNGLLMTKHVMPMRFGPILAGGSWYALFFVSTLPFNETPLWIIATIYIGFLAFFYVCFNGFKKKFVKTQA
;
A
#
# COMPACT_ATOMS: atom_id res chain seq x y z
N MET A 1 -28.70 16.29 -3.79
CA MET A 1 -28.04 15.00 -4.11
C MET A 1 -26.75 15.18 -4.93
N GLN A 2 -26.68 16.09 -5.91
CA GLN A 2 -25.46 16.34 -6.72
C GLN A 2 -24.20 16.67 -5.90
N THR A 3 -24.31 17.20 -4.68
CA THR A 3 -23.17 17.55 -3.83
C THR A 3 -22.73 16.44 -2.88
N MET A 4 -23.61 15.50 -2.50
CA MET A 4 -23.28 14.48 -1.50
C MET A 4 -22.48 13.32 -2.08
N PHE A 5 -22.75 12.93 -3.32
CA PHE A 5 -22.08 11.78 -3.93
C PHE A 5 -20.56 11.98 -4.06
N PRO A 6 -20.05 13.11 -4.60
CA PRO A 6 -18.60 13.34 -4.67
C PRO A 6 -17.92 13.33 -3.30
N ILE A 7 -18.53 13.98 -2.31
CA ILE A 7 -18.03 14.02 -0.92
C ILE A 7 -17.90 12.62 -0.34
N ILE A 8 -18.90 11.76 -0.54
CA ILE A 8 -18.86 10.37 -0.06
C ILE A 8 -17.70 9.62 -0.71
N ILE A 9 -17.49 9.78 -2.02
CA ILE A 9 -16.37 9.13 -2.72
C ILE A 9 -15.03 9.62 -2.17
N ASP A 10 -14.85 10.92 -1.95
CA ASP A 10 -13.61 11.49 -1.39
C ASP A 10 -13.32 10.97 0.02
N VAL A 11 -14.36 10.84 0.86
CA VAL A 11 -14.26 10.28 2.20
C VAL A 11 -13.87 8.80 2.14
N LEU A 12 -14.51 8.00 1.28
CA LEU A 12 -14.18 6.58 1.10
C LEU A 12 -12.74 6.41 0.60
N PHE A 13 -12.31 7.26 -0.33
CA PHE A 13 -10.94 7.26 -0.84
C PHE A 13 -9.94 7.54 0.29
N SER A 14 -10.18 8.60 1.05
CA SER A 14 -9.29 9.06 2.11
C SER A 14 -9.19 8.04 3.26
N LEU A 15 -10.33 7.48 3.67
CA LEU A 15 -10.38 6.40 4.67
C LEU A 15 -9.68 5.14 4.16
N GLY A 16 -10.00 4.71 2.94
CA GLY A 16 -9.42 3.52 2.33
C GLY A 16 -7.90 3.61 2.22
N LEU A 17 -7.41 4.75 1.71
CA LEU A 17 -5.98 5.03 1.57
C LEU A 17 -5.27 5.06 2.92
N THR A 18 -5.81 5.79 3.89
CA THR A 18 -5.21 5.92 5.24
C THR A 18 -5.14 4.58 5.95
N TRP A 19 -6.24 3.81 5.94
CA TRP A 19 -6.29 2.50 6.58
C TRP A 19 -5.34 1.52 5.91
N ALA A 20 -5.27 1.53 4.58
CA ALA A 20 -4.41 0.61 3.85
C ALA A 20 -2.91 0.92 4.04
N VAL A 21 -2.51 2.19 3.95
CA VAL A 21 -1.12 2.61 4.18
C VAL A 21 -0.72 2.33 5.63
N GLY A 22 -1.54 2.76 6.60
CA GLY A 22 -1.26 2.58 8.03
C GLY A 22 -1.16 1.11 8.43
N SER A 23 -2.12 0.28 8.02
CA SER A 23 -2.08 -1.16 8.30
C SER A 23 -0.90 -1.85 7.61
N SER A 24 -0.50 -1.45 6.40
CA SER A 24 0.71 -1.98 5.77
C SER A 24 1.97 -1.66 6.59
N THR A 25 2.08 -0.46 7.15
CA THR A 25 3.20 -0.09 8.01
C THR A 25 3.26 -0.95 9.27
N PHE A 26 2.12 -1.16 9.93
CA PHE A 26 2.03 -2.08 11.06
C PHE A 26 2.36 -3.52 10.66
N ALA A 27 1.86 -4.01 9.53
CA ALA A 27 2.12 -5.37 9.07
C ALA A 27 3.62 -5.62 8.82
N ILE A 28 4.31 -4.67 8.17
CA ILE A 28 5.76 -4.77 7.95
C ILE A 28 6.52 -4.72 9.28
N THR A 29 6.08 -3.86 10.20
CA THR A 29 6.72 -3.71 11.53
C THR A 29 6.58 -4.99 12.34
N PHE A 30 5.36 -5.53 12.46
CA PHE A 30 5.11 -6.78 13.17
C PHE A 30 5.81 -7.96 12.52
N TYR A 31 5.88 -8.00 11.20
CA TYR A 31 6.68 -9.00 10.50
C TYR A 31 8.17 -8.94 10.88
N MET A 32 8.75 -7.75 11.02
CA MET A 32 10.14 -7.60 11.46
C MET A 32 10.36 -8.03 12.91
N VAL A 33 9.40 -7.74 13.79
CA VAL A 33 9.45 -8.17 15.19
C VAL A 33 9.38 -9.70 15.28
N ALA A 34 8.45 -10.32 14.57
CA ALA A 34 8.28 -11.77 14.56
C ALA A 34 9.46 -12.52 13.87
N LEU A 35 10.30 -11.81 13.11
CA LEU A 35 11.56 -12.35 12.58
C LEU A 35 12.72 -12.23 13.57
N SER A 36 12.61 -11.41 14.62
CA SER A 36 13.76 -11.04 15.46
C SER A 36 14.24 -12.19 16.36
N ASP A 37 13.33 -13.06 16.78
CA ASP A 37 13.60 -14.24 17.62
C ASP A 37 13.56 -15.56 16.83
N GLY A 38 13.14 -15.51 15.55
CA GLY A 38 13.10 -16.65 14.64
C GLY A 38 11.85 -17.54 14.79
N THR A 39 10.91 -17.19 15.69
CA THR A 39 9.69 -17.97 15.92
C THR A 39 8.47 -17.07 16.02
N ILE A 40 7.55 -17.19 15.05
CA ILE A 40 6.30 -16.43 15.09
C ILE A 40 5.34 -17.11 16.07
N ASP A 41 5.04 -16.45 17.18
CA ASP A 41 4.11 -17.00 18.16
C ASP A 41 2.63 -16.87 17.70
N PRO A 42 1.69 -17.67 18.26
CA PRO A 42 0.29 -17.61 17.86
C PRO A 42 -0.40 -16.26 18.10
N SER A 43 0.06 -15.48 19.08
CA SER A 43 -0.47 -14.15 19.39
C SER A 43 0.02 -13.10 18.39
N GLU A 44 1.30 -13.14 17.98
CA GLU A 44 1.85 -12.31 16.91
C GLU A 44 1.16 -12.58 15.59
N LYS A 45 0.95 -13.87 15.27
CA LYS A 45 0.21 -14.28 14.08
C LYS A 45 -1.23 -13.73 14.08
N ARG A 46 -1.91 -13.78 15.22
CA ARG A 46 -3.28 -13.24 15.36
C ARG A 46 -3.29 -11.72 15.17
N LEU A 47 -2.33 -11.02 15.76
CA LEU A 47 -2.17 -9.57 15.60
C LEU A 47 -1.94 -9.19 14.14
N MET A 48 -1.02 -9.87 13.46
CA MET A 48 -0.78 -9.68 12.02
C MET A 48 -2.03 -9.93 11.19
N HIS A 49 -2.78 -11.00 11.48
CA HIS A 49 -4.04 -11.29 10.78
C HIS A 49 -5.08 -10.18 10.96
N THR A 50 -5.22 -9.62 12.17
CA THR A 50 -6.11 -8.48 12.42
C THR A 50 -5.70 -7.26 11.60
N VAL A 51 -4.41 -6.92 11.56
CA VAL A 51 -3.90 -5.82 10.73
C VAL A 51 -4.18 -6.08 9.26
N TYR A 52 -3.97 -7.30 8.77
CA TYR A 52 -4.29 -7.65 7.38
C TYR A 52 -5.79 -7.55 7.08
N HIS A 53 -6.67 -7.84 8.04
CA HIS A 53 -8.11 -7.62 7.84
C HIS A 53 -8.43 -6.14 7.65
N VAL A 54 -7.87 -5.26 8.49
CA VAL A 54 -8.02 -3.81 8.33
C VAL A 54 -7.46 -3.33 6.98
N LEU A 55 -6.30 -3.87 6.56
CA LEU A 55 -5.72 -3.63 5.24
C LEU A 55 -6.69 -3.98 4.10
N ARG A 56 -7.33 -5.15 4.17
CA ARG A 56 -8.29 -5.59 3.14
C ARG A 56 -9.54 -4.71 3.10
N ILE A 57 -10.03 -4.25 4.24
CA ILE A 57 -11.15 -3.31 4.30
C ILE A 57 -10.75 -1.98 3.66
N GLY A 58 -9.59 -1.42 4.04
CA GLY A 58 -9.06 -0.19 3.44
C GLY A 58 -8.88 -0.30 1.92
N GLN A 59 -8.33 -1.43 1.45
CA GLN A 59 -8.22 -1.75 0.03
C GLN A 59 -9.58 -1.74 -0.69
N ALA A 60 -10.59 -2.38 -0.12
CA ALA A 60 -11.93 -2.45 -0.72
C ALA A 60 -12.57 -1.05 -0.81
N LEU A 61 -12.48 -0.24 0.25
CA LEU A 61 -12.96 1.15 0.25
C LEU A 61 -12.27 1.98 -0.83
N LEU A 62 -10.95 1.83 -0.98
CA LEU A 62 -10.16 2.55 -1.97
C LEU A 62 -10.56 2.19 -3.41
N ILE A 63 -10.75 0.89 -3.69
CA ILE A 63 -11.21 0.40 -5.00
C ILE A 63 -12.61 0.92 -5.31
N LEU A 64 -13.53 0.85 -4.35
CA LEU A 64 -14.88 1.37 -4.51
C LEU A 64 -14.88 2.88 -4.78
N ALA A 65 -14.00 3.64 -4.11
CA ALA A 65 -13.87 5.07 -4.35
C ALA A 65 -13.31 5.37 -5.74
N LEU A 66 -12.28 4.64 -6.21
CA LEU A 66 -11.75 4.82 -7.57
C LEU A 66 -12.78 4.51 -8.66
N ILE A 67 -13.61 3.48 -8.47
CA ILE A 67 -14.75 3.21 -9.34
C ILE A 67 -15.74 4.37 -9.27
N GLY A 68 -16.05 4.84 -8.06
CA GLY A 68 -16.94 5.98 -7.81
C GLY A 68 -16.52 7.26 -8.53
N PHE A 69 -15.22 7.57 -8.59
CA PHE A 69 -14.71 8.71 -9.36
C PHE A 69 -15.02 8.60 -10.85
N ALA A 70 -14.85 7.41 -11.44
CA ALA A 70 -15.14 7.19 -12.86
C ALA A 70 -16.62 7.32 -13.22
N LEU A 71 -17.52 7.23 -12.24
CA LEU A 71 -18.96 7.41 -12.42
C LEU A 71 -19.42 8.86 -12.30
N GLN A 72 -18.52 9.79 -11.93
CA GLN A 72 -18.89 11.21 -11.79
C GLN A 72 -19.03 11.89 -13.17
N PRO A 73 -20.03 12.77 -13.36
CA PRO A 73 -20.16 13.55 -14.58
C PRO A 73 -18.92 14.40 -14.84
N GLY A 74 -18.38 14.35 -16.07
CA GLY A 74 -17.19 15.11 -16.45
C GLY A 74 -15.86 14.52 -15.97
N PHE A 75 -15.86 13.27 -15.49
CA PHE A 75 -14.64 12.56 -15.15
C PHE A 75 -13.69 12.44 -16.35
N VAL A 76 -12.42 12.79 -16.13
CA VAL A 76 -11.35 12.67 -17.12
C VAL A 76 -10.33 11.68 -16.59
N VAL A 77 -9.96 10.69 -17.42
CA VAL A 77 -8.90 9.75 -17.09
C VAL A 77 -7.57 10.47 -17.16
N THR A 78 -6.93 10.65 -15.99
CA THR A 78 -5.63 11.32 -15.86
C THR A 78 -4.50 10.31 -15.64
N ASN A 79 -3.26 10.77 -15.83
CA ASN A 79 -2.06 9.98 -15.49
C ASN A 79 -2.06 9.56 -14.01
N VAL A 80 -2.51 10.44 -13.12
CA VAL A 80 -2.62 10.14 -11.68
C VAL A 80 -3.63 9.03 -11.45
N TYR A 81 -4.80 9.09 -12.08
CA TYR A 81 -5.82 8.05 -11.94
C TYR A 81 -5.35 6.68 -12.46
N ILE A 82 -4.67 6.66 -13.62
CA ILE A 82 -4.07 5.45 -14.17
C ILE A 82 -3.01 4.88 -13.21
N ALA A 83 -2.15 5.75 -12.65
CA ALA A 83 -1.13 5.34 -11.71
C ALA A 83 -1.71 4.80 -10.40
N GLN A 84 -2.83 5.36 -9.91
CA GLN A 84 -3.52 4.86 -8.72
C GLN A 84 -3.98 3.41 -8.92
N TRP A 85 -4.64 3.11 -10.04
CA TRP A 85 -5.02 1.74 -10.38
C TRP A 85 -3.83 0.81 -10.56
N PHE A 86 -2.78 1.27 -11.23
CA PHE A 86 -1.56 0.50 -11.41
C PHE A 86 -0.93 0.12 -10.06
N LEU A 87 -0.73 1.09 -9.17
CA LEU A 87 -0.11 0.87 -7.86
C LEU A 87 -0.97 -0.05 -6.96
N ILE A 88 -2.29 0.12 -6.97
CA ILE A 88 -3.20 -0.81 -6.29
C ILE A 88 -3.05 -2.21 -6.87
N GLY A 89 -3.02 -2.35 -8.20
CA GLY A 89 -2.80 -3.63 -8.88
C GLY A 89 -1.51 -4.30 -8.45
N VAL A 90 -0.41 -3.55 -8.39
CA VAL A 90 0.89 -4.06 -7.91
C VAL A 90 0.80 -4.55 -6.47
N VAL A 91 0.21 -3.77 -5.56
CA VAL A 91 0.09 -4.17 -4.15
C VAL A 91 -0.81 -5.39 -3.98
N VAL A 92 -1.96 -5.42 -4.66
CA VAL A 92 -2.89 -6.54 -4.58
C VAL A 92 -2.22 -7.80 -5.10
N LEU A 93 -1.56 -7.74 -6.25
CA LEU A 93 -0.82 -8.85 -6.81
C LEU A 93 0.30 -9.32 -5.88
N ASN A 94 1.11 -8.40 -5.35
CA ASN A 94 2.14 -8.71 -4.37
C ASN A 94 1.57 -9.42 -3.14
N GLY A 95 0.48 -8.91 -2.57
CA GLY A 95 -0.19 -9.53 -1.43
C GLY A 95 -0.72 -10.93 -1.74
N LEU A 96 -1.30 -11.15 -2.94
CA LEU A 96 -1.75 -12.48 -3.38
C LEU A 96 -0.59 -13.46 -3.54
N LEU A 97 0.52 -13.01 -4.13
CA LEU A 97 1.73 -13.83 -4.29
C LEU A 97 2.38 -14.16 -2.94
N MET A 98 2.34 -13.24 -1.97
CA MET A 98 2.79 -13.49 -0.60
C MET A 98 1.88 -14.52 0.10
N THR A 99 0.56 -14.42 -0.03
CA THR A 99 -0.38 -15.42 0.53
C THR A 99 -0.17 -16.82 -0.08
N LYS A 100 0.16 -16.89 -1.37
CA LYS A 100 0.52 -18.14 -2.04
C LYS A 100 1.96 -18.61 -1.76
N HIS A 101 2.71 -17.89 -0.93
CA HIS A 101 4.12 -18.19 -0.61
C HIS A 101 5.05 -18.22 -1.85
N VAL A 102 4.67 -17.54 -2.93
CA VAL A 102 5.46 -17.44 -4.17
C VAL A 102 6.41 -16.23 -4.13
N MET A 103 6.00 -15.15 -3.47
CA MET A 103 6.80 -13.93 -3.38
C MET A 103 7.93 -14.09 -2.35
N PRO A 104 9.20 -13.88 -2.73
CA PRO A 104 10.30 -13.91 -1.77
C PRO A 104 10.16 -12.80 -0.73
N MET A 105 10.37 -13.14 0.55
CA MET A 105 10.26 -12.19 1.67
C MET A 105 11.33 -11.08 1.68
N ARG A 106 12.32 -11.17 0.78
CA ARG A 106 13.25 -10.08 0.51
C ARG A 106 12.60 -8.92 -0.25
N PHE A 107 11.60 -9.20 -1.09
CA PHE A 107 11.00 -8.21 -1.99
C PHE A 107 9.56 -7.87 -1.63
N GLY A 108 8.79 -8.84 -1.12
CA GLY A 108 7.38 -8.67 -0.80
C GLY A 108 7.09 -7.46 0.10
N PRO A 109 7.76 -7.32 1.26
CA PRO A 109 7.58 -6.17 2.14
C PRO A 109 8.01 -4.83 1.52
N ILE A 110 9.05 -4.82 0.68
CA ILE A 110 9.53 -3.61 -0.01
C ILE A 110 8.49 -3.15 -1.03
N LEU A 111 7.94 -4.08 -1.82
CA LEU A 111 6.88 -3.80 -2.78
C LEU A 111 5.60 -3.34 -2.08
N ALA A 112 5.25 -3.95 -0.94
CA ALA A 112 4.08 -3.55 -0.17
C ALA A 112 4.23 -2.11 0.35
N GLY A 113 5.29 -1.83 1.10
CA GLY A 113 5.52 -0.50 1.67
C GLY A 113 5.74 0.57 0.59
N GLY A 114 6.64 0.30 -0.35
CA GLY A 114 6.97 1.24 -1.41
C GLY A 114 5.77 1.60 -2.30
N SER A 115 4.95 0.62 -2.68
CA SER A 115 3.79 0.88 -3.54
C SER A 115 2.64 1.56 -2.77
N TRP A 116 2.43 1.25 -1.49
CA TRP A 116 1.42 1.96 -0.67
C TRP A 116 1.77 3.42 -0.44
N TYR A 117 3.02 3.71 -0.07
CA TYR A 117 3.46 5.08 0.14
C TYR A 117 3.57 5.85 -1.18
N ALA A 118 4.01 5.22 -2.26
CA ALA A 118 3.93 5.84 -3.59
C ALA A 118 2.48 6.19 -3.95
N LEU A 119 1.52 5.29 -3.71
CA LEU A 119 0.11 5.55 -3.96
C LEU A 119 -0.41 6.73 -3.13
N PHE A 120 -0.02 6.81 -1.86
CA PHE A 120 -0.36 7.95 -0.99
C PHE A 120 0.11 9.27 -1.58
N PHE A 121 1.39 9.36 -1.94
CA PHE A 121 1.97 10.59 -2.48
C PHE A 121 1.47 10.92 -3.89
N VAL A 122 1.29 9.93 -4.75
CA VAL A 122 0.71 10.13 -6.09
C VAL A 122 -0.71 10.70 -5.98
N SER A 123 -1.45 10.31 -4.95
CA SER A 123 -2.83 10.79 -4.73
C SER A 123 -2.91 12.21 -4.18
N THR A 124 -1.79 12.84 -3.80
CA THR A 124 -1.75 14.26 -3.42
C THR A 124 -1.25 15.15 -4.55
N LEU A 125 -0.86 14.58 -5.69
CA LEU A 125 -0.39 15.34 -6.85
C LEU A 125 -1.56 16.00 -7.61
N PRO A 126 -1.30 17.11 -8.32
CA PRO A 126 -2.30 17.70 -9.20
C PRO A 126 -2.73 16.70 -10.29
N PHE A 127 -4.02 16.37 -10.31
CA PHE A 127 -4.57 15.31 -11.17
C PHE A 127 -4.35 15.56 -12.67
N ASN A 128 -4.49 16.79 -13.15
CA ASN A 128 -4.57 17.07 -14.60
C ASN A 128 -3.22 17.34 -15.28
N GLU A 129 -2.14 17.56 -14.52
CA GLU A 129 -0.91 18.13 -15.07
C GLU A 129 0.33 17.28 -14.80
N THR A 130 0.21 16.23 -13.99
CA THR A 130 1.38 15.45 -13.59
C THR A 130 1.80 14.48 -14.71
N PRO A 131 3.00 14.63 -15.30
CA PRO A 131 3.51 13.70 -16.30
C PRO A 131 3.93 12.37 -15.66
N LEU A 132 3.79 11.27 -16.42
CA LEU A 132 4.06 9.90 -15.95
C LEU A 132 5.49 9.71 -15.41
N TRP A 133 6.49 10.42 -15.94
CA TRP A 133 7.87 10.28 -15.49
C TRP A 133 8.08 10.78 -14.05
N ILE A 134 7.33 11.81 -13.61
CA ILE A 134 7.36 12.27 -12.21
C ILE A 134 6.77 11.18 -11.32
N ILE A 135 5.63 10.62 -11.71
CA ILE A 135 4.97 9.54 -10.97
C ILE A 135 5.87 8.30 -10.86
N ALA A 136 6.51 7.91 -11.97
CA ALA A 136 7.46 6.80 -11.99
C ALA A 136 8.67 7.07 -11.08
N THR A 137 9.18 8.31 -11.07
CA THR A 137 10.28 8.72 -10.20
C THR A 137 9.88 8.64 -8.72
N ILE A 138 8.68 9.08 -8.36
CA ILE A 138 8.13 8.94 -7.00
C ILE A 138 8.05 7.45 -6.63
N TYR A 139 7.53 6.62 -7.53
CA TYR A 139 7.38 5.20 -7.26
C TYR A 139 8.73 4.50 -7.05
N ILE A 140 9.69 4.71 -7.95
CA ILE A 140 11.05 4.17 -7.83
C ILE A 140 11.74 4.70 -6.57
N GLY A 141 11.55 5.99 -6.25
CA GLY A 141 12.07 6.61 -5.03
C GLY A 141 11.55 5.92 -3.77
N PHE A 142 10.25 5.63 -3.69
CA PHE A 142 9.68 4.90 -2.56
C PHE A 142 10.13 3.44 -2.51
N LEU A 143 10.28 2.75 -3.64
CA LEU A 143 10.86 1.40 -3.67
C LEU A 143 12.30 1.41 -3.13
N ALA A 144 13.12 2.37 -3.56
CA ALA A 144 14.49 2.52 -3.07
C ALA A 144 14.53 2.85 -1.57
N PHE A 145 13.67 3.78 -1.13
CA PHE A 145 13.53 4.14 0.28
C PHE A 145 13.17 2.92 1.14
N PHE A 146 12.12 2.17 0.76
CA PHE A 146 11.71 0.97 1.49
C PHE A 146 12.76 -0.14 1.42
N TYR A 147 13.51 -0.26 0.32
CA TYR A 147 14.64 -1.18 0.25
C TYR A 147 15.72 -0.83 1.29
N VAL A 148 16.09 0.45 1.41
CA VAL A 148 17.07 0.91 2.40
C VAL A 148 16.55 0.70 3.82
N CYS A 149 15.33 1.13 4.12
CA CYS A 149 14.73 0.98 5.45
C CYS A 149 14.59 -0.50 5.85
N PHE A 150 14.05 -1.34 4.97
CA PHE A 150 13.83 -2.76 5.25
C PHE A 150 15.16 -3.47 5.53
N ASN A 151 16.18 -3.24 4.71
CA ASN A 151 17.49 -3.84 4.93
C ASN A 151 18.19 -3.27 6.17
N GLY A 152 18.04 -1.98 6.46
CA GLY A 152 18.57 -1.34 7.66
C GLY A 152 17.94 -1.91 8.94
N PHE A 153 16.61 -2.04 8.97
CA PHE A 153 15.90 -2.64 10.09
C PHE A 153 16.23 -4.11 10.27
N LYS A 154 16.28 -4.89 9.17
CA LYS A 154 16.68 -6.29 9.23
C LYS A 154 18.08 -6.44 9.85
N LYS A 155 19.07 -5.66 9.41
CA LYS A 155 20.43 -5.70 9.98
C LYS A 155 20.46 -5.33 11.46
N LYS A 156 19.63 -4.37 11.89
CA LYS A 156 19.63 -3.85 13.26
C LYS A 156 18.89 -4.77 14.24
N PHE A 157 17.78 -5.36 13.82
CA PHE A 157 16.84 -6.04 14.72
C PHE A 157 16.74 -7.55 14.52
N VAL A 158 17.09 -8.06 13.33
CA VAL A 158 17.11 -9.51 13.08
C VAL A 158 18.54 -9.99 13.29
N LYS A 159 18.78 -10.70 14.40
CA LYS A 159 20.06 -11.38 14.61
C LYS A 159 20.24 -12.37 13.47
N THR A 160 21.23 -12.12 12.61
CA THR A 160 21.63 -13.12 11.62
C THR A 160 22.25 -14.25 12.44
N GLN A 161 21.54 -15.36 12.61
CA GLN A 161 22.14 -16.55 13.20
C GLN A 161 23.27 -16.96 12.25
N ALA A 162 24.50 -16.78 12.72
CA ALA A 162 25.71 -17.32 12.12
C ALA A 162 25.86 -18.77 12.55
#